data_AF-K1S5X3-F1
#
_entry.id   AF-K1S5X3-F1
#
_cell.length_a   1.000
_cell.length_b   1.000
_cell.length_c   1.000
_cell.angle_alpha   90.00
_cell.angle_beta   90.00
_cell.angle_gamma   90.00
#
_symmetry.space_group_name_H-M   'P 1'
#
loop_
_entity.id
_entity.type
_entity.pdbx_description
1 polymer ?
#
loop_
_entity_poly.entity_id
_entity_poly.type
_entity_poly.pdbx_seq_one_letter_code
_entity_poly.pdbx_strand_id
1 'polypeptide(L)'
;FHGPGEPDCEIHVGVSGPGAVRAALAKLPKDAPMDQVAELVKRTAFKITRLGQLVANLASEQLGVPAGIIDLSLAPTPAIGDSVANILEEMGLESCGCCGTTACLAMLNDAVKKGGVMASNHVGGLSGAFIPVSEDDGMIKAAECGSLTLEKLEAMTAVCSVGIDMVVIPGDTTAEVISGLIADEAAIGM
;
A
#
# COMPACT_ATOMS: atom_id res chain seq x y z
N PHE A 1 15.68 2.20 -8.28
CA PHE A 1 16.90 2.18 -9.12
C PHE A 1 17.77 1.02 -8.65
N HIS A 2 18.64 0.48 -9.50
CA HIS A 2 19.58 -0.58 -9.07
C HIS A 2 20.72 0.07 -8.27
N GLY A 3 20.83 -0.25 -6.98
CA GLY A 3 21.69 0.46 -6.04
C GLY A 3 23.16 0.05 -6.13
N PRO A 4 24.11 0.92 -5.76
CA PRO A 4 25.50 0.52 -5.62
C PRO A 4 25.64 -0.49 -4.46
N GLY A 5 26.32 -1.61 -4.71
CA GLY A 5 26.52 -2.68 -3.73
C GLY A 5 25.54 -3.86 -3.86
N GLU A 6 24.50 -3.72 -4.69
CA GLU A 6 23.64 -4.82 -5.09
C GLU A 6 24.37 -5.78 -6.06
N PRO A 7 23.89 -7.03 -6.23
CA PRO A 7 24.43 -7.97 -7.22
C PRO A 7 24.47 -7.38 -8.64
N ASP A 8 25.36 -7.89 -9.50
CA ASP A 8 25.42 -7.48 -10.91
C ASP A 8 24.07 -7.64 -11.64
N CYS A 9 23.27 -8.61 -11.20
CA CYS A 9 21.90 -8.84 -11.66
C CYS A 9 21.11 -9.59 -10.58
N GLU A 10 19.86 -9.18 -10.35
CA GLU A 10 18.93 -9.85 -9.45
C GLU A 10 17.48 -9.64 -9.90
N ILE A 11 16.58 -10.46 -9.35
CA ILE A 11 15.14 -10.38 -9.64
C ILE A 11 14.39 -10.05 -8.36
N HIS A 12 13.69 -8.91 -8.35
CA HIS A 12 12.72 -8.56 -7.32
C HIS A 12 11.31 -8.85 -7.82
N VAL A 13 10.44 -9.27 -6.91
CA VAL A 13 9.03 -9.55 -7.23
C VAL A 13 8.13 -8.70 -6.33
N GLY A 14 7.34 -7.83 -6.94
CA GLY A 14 6.20 -7.19 -6.29
C GLY A 14 4.96 -8.04 -6.43
N VAL A 15 4.18 -8.17 -5.35
CA VAL A 15 2.92 -8.92 -5.38
C VAL A 15 1.77 -8.00 -4.99
N SER A 16 0.83 -7.80 -5.91
CA SER A 16 -0.40 -7.07 -5.59
C SER A 16 -1.35 -7.94 -4.74
N GLY A 17 -2.04 -7.28 -3.81
CA GLY A 17 -2.88 -7.88 -2.80
C GLY A 17 -4.18 -7.16 -2.38
N PRO A 18 -4.51 -5.92 -2.83
CA PRO A 18 -5.69 -5.23 -2.29
C PRO A 18 -6.99 -6.03 -2.44
N GLY A 19 -7.29 -6.53 -3.65
CA GLY A 19 -8.48 -7.34 -3.88
C GLY A 19 -8.58 -8.58 -2.99
N ALA A 20 -7.45 -9.25 -2.72
CA ALA A 20 -7.42 -10.43 -1.84
C ALA A 20 -7.67 -10.07 -0.38
N VAL A 21 -7.08 -8.97 0.11
CA VAL A 21 -7.30 -8.47 1.47
C VAL A 21 -8.75 -8.03 1.65
N ARG A 22 -9.28 -7.23 0.72
CA ARG A 22 -10.69 -6.80 0.74
C ARG A 22 -11.64 -7.99 0.74
N ALA A 23 -11.42 -8.97 -0.14
CA ALA A 23 -12.27 -10.16 -0.22
C ALA A 23 -12.21 -11.03 1.04
N ALA A 24 -11.10 -11.00 1.78
CA ALA A 24 -10.99 -11.65 3.08
C ALA A 24 -11.80 -10.88 4.14
N LEU A 25 -11.62 -9.55 4.22
CA LEU A 25 -12.33 -8.69 5.17
C LEU A 25 -13.85 -8.71 4.96
N ALA A 26 -14.31 -8.78 3.70
CA ALA A 26 -15.74 -8.90 3.35
C ALA A 26 -16.46 -10.11 3.95
N LYS A 27 -15.71 -11.09 4.47
CA LYS A 27 -16.25 -12.28 5.13
C LYS A 27 -16.32 -12.14 6.65
N LEU A 28 -15.73 -11.10 7.22
CA LEU A 28 -15.83 -10.82 8.64
C LEU A 28 -17.19 -10.16 8.96
N PRO A 29 -17.74 -10.40 10.16
CA PRO A 29 -18.83 -9.59 10.69
C PRO A 29 -18.45 -8.10 10.68
N LYS A 30 -19.40 -7.22 10.38
CA LYS A 30 -19.16 -5.77 10.32
C LYS A 30 -18.86 -5.14 11.68
N ASP A 31 -19.22 -5.83 12.75
CA ASP A 31 -18.92 -5.50 14.14
C ASP A 31 -17.70 -6.26 14.69
N ALA A 32 -16.92 -6.93 13.83
CA ALA A 32 -15.73 -7.63 14.24
C ALA A 32 -14.74 -6.66 14.92
N PRO A 33 -14.13 -7.06 16.05
CA PRO A 33 -13.17 -6.23 16.73
C PRO A 33 -11.88 -6.08 15.91
N MET A 34 -11.20 -4.96 16.08
CA MET A 34 -10.06 -4.55 15.23
C MET A 34 -8.86 -5.52 15.31
N ASP A 35 -8.71 -6.25 16.41
CA ASP A 35 -7.70 -7.30 16.55
C ASP A 35 -7.93 -8.47 15.59
N GLN A 36 -9.19 -8.86 15.36
CA GLN A 36 -9.55 -9.89 14.38
C GLN A 36 -9.34 -9.41 12.94
N VAL A 37 -9.65 -8.14 12.67
CA VAL A 37 -9.37 -7.49 11.38
C VAL A 37 -7.86 -7.53 11.09
N ALA A 38 -7.04 -7.09 12.05
CA ALA A 38 -5.59 -7.10 11.93
C ALA A 38 -5.02 -8.52 11.73
N GLU A 39 -5.50 -9.50 12.48
CA GLU A 39 -5.07 -10.90 12.34
C GLU A 39 -5.42 -11.46 10.96
N LEU A 40 -6.60 -11.14 10.42
CA LEU A 40 -7.00 -11.60 9.09
C LEU A 40 -6.15 -10.96 7.98
N VAL A 41 -5.88 -9.66 8.07
CA VAL A 41 -4.97 -8.96 7.15
C VAL A 41 -3.59 -9.62 7.20
N LYS A 42 -3.03 -9.81 8.39
CA LYS A 42 -1.71 -10.44 8.59
C LYS A 42 -1.63 -11.83 7.97
N ARG A 43 -2.63 -12.69 8.21
CA ARG A 43 -2.69 -14.04 7.62
C ARG A 43 -2.84 -14.02 6.10
N THR A 44 -3.53 -13.02 5.57
CA THR A 44 -3.71 -12.85 4.12
C THR A 44 -2.41 -12.39 3.48
N ALA A 45 -1.75 -11.37 4.05
CA ALA A 45 -0.43 -10.90 3.63
C ALA A 45 0.62 -12.02 3.65
N PHE A 46 0.62 -12.88 4.67
CA PHE A 46 1.50 -14.06 4.71
C PHE A 46 1.33 -14.95 3.46
N LYS A 47 0.09 -15.25 3.08
CA LYS A 47 -0.20 -16.13 1.92
C LYS A 47 0.23 -15.47 0.61
N ILE A 48 -0.05 -14.18 0.45
CA ILE A 48 0.36 -13.38 -0.71
C ILE A 48 1.89 -13.39 -0.84
N THR A 49 2.59 -13.20 0.27
CA THR A 49 4.07 -13.23 0.33
C THR A 49 4.62 -14.59 -0.08
N ARG A 50 4.02 -15.69 0.41
CA ARG A 50 4.44 -17.06 0.03
C ARG A 50 4.29 -17.32 -1.46
N LEU A 51 3.22 -16.79 -2.06
CA LEU A 51 3.04 -16.85 -3.52
C LEU A 51 4.11 -16.04 -4.24
N GLY A 52 4.41 -14.82 -3.78
CA GLY A 52 5.51 -14.01 -4.31
C GLY A 52 6.85 -14.72 -4.31
N GLN A 53 7.20 -15.34 -3.18
CA GLN A 53 8.44 -16.11 -3.04
C GLN A 53 8.50 -17.29 -4.01
N LEU A 54 7.37 -18.00 -4.21
CA LEU A 54 7.31 -19.08 -5.19
C LEU A 54 7.59 -18.56 -6.60
N VAL A 55 6.97 -17.44 -7.00
CA VAL A 55 7.20 -16.82 -8.32
C VAL A 55 8.65 -16.38 -8.47
N ALA A 56 9.23 -15.73 -7.45
CA ALA A 56 10.62 -15.29 -7.47
C ALA A 56 11.59 -16.46 -7.65
N ASN A 57 11.38 -17.58 -6.95
CA ASN A 57 12.22 -18.76 -7.06
C ASN A 57 12.14 -19.38 -8.47
N LEU A 58 10.93 -19.47 -9.04
CA LEU A 58 10.73 -20.01 -10.39
C LEU A 58 11.39 -19.12 -11.45
N ALA A 59 11.22 -17.81 -11.35
CA ALA A 59 11.85 -16.85 -12.26
C ALA A 59 13.38 -16.89 -12.14
N SER A 60 13.89 -16.95 -10.91
CA SER A 60 15.32 -17.08 -10.62
C SER A 60 15.94 -18.34 -11.23
N GLU A 61 15.30 -19.50 -11.06
CA GLU A 61 15.76 -20.76 -11.63
C GLU A 61 15.76 -20.73 -13.18
N GLN A 62 14.70 -20.20 -13.79
CA GLN A 62 14.59 -20.13 -15.25
C GLN A 62 15.61 -19.18 -15.89
N LEU A 63 15.92 -18.08 -15.21
CA LEU A 63 16.81 -17.04 -15.72
C LEU A 63 18.28 -17.25 -15.30
N GLY A 64 18.55 -18.10 -14.31
CA GLY A 64 19.89 -18.26 -13.74
C GLY A 64 20.38 -17.02 -13.00
N VAL A 65 19.46 -16.20 -12.49
CA VAL A 65 19.73 -14.93 -11.81
C VAL A 65 19.22 -15.01 -10.36
N PRO A 66 19.95 -14.51 -9.35
CA PRO A 66 19.50 -14.54 -7.96
C PRO A 66 18.13 -13.88 -7.75
N ALA A 67 17.27 -14.50 -6.94
CA ALA A 67 16.11 -13.83 -6.39
C ALA A 67 16.55 -12.86 -5.28
N GLY A 68 16.17 -11.60 -5.41
CA GLY A 68 16.32 -10.58 -4.38
C GLY A 68 15.09 -10.52 -3.48
N ILE A 69 14.59 -9.32 -3.23
CA ILE A 69 13.45 -9.08 -2.34
C ILE A 69 12.07 -9.43 -2.93
N ILE A 70 11.12 -9.67 -2.02
CA ILE A 70 9.68 -9.66 -2.27
C ILE A 70 9.10 -8.37 -1.69
N ASP A 71 8.45 -7.57 -2.54
CA ASP A 71 7.70 -6.38 -2.12
C ASP A 71 6.21 -6.73 -1.95
N LEU A 72 5.68 -6.35 -0.79
CA LEU A 72 4.32 -6.67 -0.33
C LEU A 72 3.38 -5.48 -0.38
N SER A 73 3.82 -4.42 -1.05
CA SER A 73 3.01 -3.25 -1.19
C SER A 73 1.65 -3.56 -1.82
N LEU A 74 0.59 -3.19 -1.11
CA LEU A 74 -0.76 -3.29 -1.63
C LEU A 74 -0.93 -2.18 -2.67
N ALA A 75 -0.58 -2.50 -3.91
CA ALA A 75 -0.69 -1.60 -5.05
C ALA A 75 -2.06 -1.79 -5.72
N PRO A 76 -2.97 -0.81 -5.60
CA PRO A 76 -4.28 -0.86 -6.24
C PRO A 76 -4.17 -0.67 -7.75
N THR A 77 -5.25 -0.99 -8.45
CA THR A 77 -5.40 -0.71 -9.88
C THR A 77 -6.78 -0.09 -10.11
N PRO A 78 -7.03 0.51 -11.30
CA PRO A 78 -8.36 1.00 -11.65
C PRO A 78 -9.43 -0.11 -11.78
N ALA A 79 -9.05 -1.38 -11.58
CA ALA A 79 -9.98 -2.50 -11.64
C ALA A 79 -10.92 -2.50 -10.42
N ILE A 80 -12.21 -2.72 -10.68
CA ILE A 80 -13.23 -2.73 -9.63
C ILE A 80 -12.89 -3.78 -8.56
N GLY A 81 -12.79 -3.30 -7.33
CA GLY A 81 -12.53 -4.14 -6.16
C GLY A 81 -11.06 -4.36 -5.82
N ASP A 82 -10.14 -3.74 -6.56
CA ASP A 82 -8.70 -3.72 -6.28
C ASP A 82 -8.26 -2.33 -5.77
N SER A 83 -8.81 -1.96 -4.61
CA SER A 83 -8.69 -0.62 -4.01
C SER A 83 -8.31 -0.72 -2.54
N VAL A 84 -7.33 0.10 -2.13
CA VAL A 84 -6.95 0.32 -0.74
C VAL A 84 -8.03 1.14 -0.02
N ALA A 85 -8.62 2.14 -0.66
CA ALA A 85 -9.74 2.88 -0.07
C ALA A 85 -10.90 1.96 0.30
N ASN A 86 -11.26 1.00 -0.56
CA ASN A 86 -12.30 0.03 -0.24
C ASN A 86 -11.90 -0.96 0.85
N ILE A 87 -10.61 -1.24 1.06
CA ILE A 87 -10.16 -2.00 2.24
C ILE A 87 -10.45 -1.21 3.51
N LEU A 88 -10.09 0.08 3.53
CA LEU A 88 -10.30 0.95 4.69
C LEU A 88 -11.79 1.12 5.01
N GLU A 89 -12.64 1.21 3.99
CA GLU A 89 -14.09 1.22 4.14
C GLU A 89 -14.63 -0.12 4.64
N GLU A 90 -14.10 -1.24 4.14
CA GLU A 90 -14.46 -2.58 4.60
C GLU A 90 -14.07 -2.83 6.07
N MET A 91 -13.07 -2.10 6.59
CA MET A 91 -12.69 -2.08 8.01
C MET A 91 -13.67 -1.27 8.89
N GLY A 92 -14.68 -0.62 8.30
CA GLY A 92 -15.75 0.07 9.02
C GLY A 92 -15.78 1.59 8.85
N LEU A 93 -14.96 2.16 7.96
CA LEU A 93 -15.06 3.58 7.61
C LEU A 93 -16.19 3.83 6.62
N GLU A 94 -16.86 4.97 6.74
CA GLU A 94 -17.89 5.40 5.79
C GLU A 94 -17.29 5.75 4.42
N SER A 95 -16.14 6.41 4.42
CA SER A 95 -15.40 6.79 3.22
C SER A 95 -13.93 6.96 3.54
N CYS A 96 -13.05 6.54 2.63
CA CYS A 96 -11.63 6.87 2.73
C CYS A 96 -11.43 8.39 2.87
N GLY A 97 -10.57 8.82 3.80
CA GLY A 97 -10.32 10.23 4.08
C GLY A 97 -11.10 10.78 5.27
N CYS A 98 -12.14 10.11 5.75
CA CYS A 98 -12.85 10.52 6.96
C CYS A 98 -12.01 10.31 8.25
N CYS A 99 -12.55 10.75 9.40
CA CYS A 99 -11.96 10.50 10.71
C CYS A 99 -11.72 9.00 10.94
N GLY A 100 -10.50 8.64 11.37
CA GLY A 100 -10.11 7.23 11.56
C GLY A 100 -9.35 6.62 10.39
N THR A 101 -9.38 7.22 9.18
CA THR A 101 -8.65 6.71 8.00
C THR A 101 -7.17 6.48 8.27
N THR A 102 -6.47 7.46 8.84
CA THR A 102 -5.03 7.35 9.14
C THR A 102 -4.74 6.20 10.12
N ALA A 103 -5.58 6.00 11.13
CA ALA A 103 -5.41 4.91 12.09
C ALA A 103 -5.66 3.53 11.44
N CYS A 104 -6.68 3.42 10.58
CA CYS A 104 -6.97 2.21 9.82
C CYS A 104 -5.81 1.88 8.86
N LEU A 105 -5.29 2.88 8.16
CA LEU A 105 -4.14 2.72 7.25
C LEU A 105 -2.88 2.30 8.00
N ALA A 106 -2.60 2.91 9.16
CA ALA A 106 -1.47 2.53 10.00
C ALA A 106 -1.56 1.06 10.44
N MET A 107 -2.75 0.61 10.89
CA MET A 107 -2.97 -0.78 11.26
C MET A 107 -2.81 -1.72 10.05
N LEU A 108 -3.40 -1.37 8.90
CA LEU A 108 -3.28 -2.13 7.66
C LEU A 108 -1.80 -2.33 7.29
N ASN A 109 -1.02 -1.26 7.29
CA ASN A 109 0.41 -1.30 6.98
C ASN A 109 1.19 -2.16 7.98
N ASP A 110 0.94 -2.01 9.28
CA ASP A 110 1.57 -2.82 10.32
C ASP A 110 1.24 -4.32 10.17
N ALA A 111 -0.03 -4.66 9.92
CA ALA A 111 -0.47 -6.03 9.74
C ALA A 111 0.10 -6.67 8.46
N VAL A 112 0.16 -5.93 7.35
CA VAL A 112 0.79 -6.36 6.09
C VAL A 112 2.29 -6.63 6.31
N LYS A 113 3.01 -5.68 6.92
CA LYS A 113 4.44 -5.83 7.22
C LYS A 113 4.70 -7.05 8.11
N LYS A 114 3.94 -7.22 9.19
CA LYS A 114 4.06 -8.37 10.09
C LYS A 114 3.76 -9.71 9.40
N GLY A 115 2.75 -9.75 8.54
CA GLY A 115 2.41 -10.95 7.77
C GLY A 115 3.50 -11.32 6.78
N GLY A 116 4.09 -10.30 6.16
CA GLY A 116 5.22 -10.40 5.25
C GLY A 116 6.47 -10.97 5.88
N VAL A 117 6.97 -10.31 6.93
CA VAL A 117 8.21 -10.72 7.62
C VAL A 117 8.09 -12.13 8.21
N MET A 118 6.88 -12.58 8.57
CA MET A 118 6.64 -13.98 8.97
C MET A 118 6.79 -14.97 7.80
N ALA A 119 6.52 -14.55 6.57
CA ALA A 119 6.46 -15.41 5.41
C ALA A 119 7.80 -15.56 4.66
N SER A 120 8.67 -14.57 4.68
CA SER A 120 9.99 -14.65 4.02
C SER A 120 11.06 -13.86 4.75
N ASN A 121 12.30 -14.35 4.67
CA ASN A 121 13.49 -13.63 5.14
C ASN A 121 13.98 -12.57 4.14
N HIS A 122 13.40 -12.51 2.94
CA HIS A 122 13.75 -11.58 1.87
C HIS A 122 12.62 -10.58 1.60
N VAL A 123 11.79 -10.26 2.60
CA VAL A 123 10.83 -9.15 2.45
C VAL A 123 11.59 -7.84 2.48
N GLY A 124 11.36 -7.00 1.49
CA GLY A 124 12.01 -5.69 1.35
C GLY A 124 11.13 -4.72 0.58
N GLY A 125 11.69 -3.57 0.22
CA GLY A 125 10.93 -2.50 -0.43
C GLY A 125 10.04 -1.75 0.56
N LEU A 126 9.04 -1.05 0.04
CA LEU A 126 8.14 -0.22 0.86
C LEU A 126 7.25 -1.09 1.76
N SER A 127 6.77 -2.23 1.23
CA SER A 127 5.98 -3.23 1.96
C SER A 127 4.84 -2.59 2.76
N GLY A 128 4.06 -1.72 2.12
CA GLY A 128 2.94 -0.97 2.70
C GLY A 128 1.86 -0.65 1.66
N ALA A 129 0.68 -0.21 2.09
CA ALA A 129 -0.43 0.10 1.19
C ALA A 129 -0.17 1.38 0.40
N PHE A 130 -0.23 1.30 -0.92
CA PHE A 130 -0.08 2.47 -1.77
C PHE A 130 -1.36 3.31 -1.70
N ILE A 131 -1.22 4.63 -1.80
CA ILE A 131 -2.34 5.57 -1.81
C ILE A 131 -2.41 6.42 -3.08
N PRO A 132 -2.39 5.80 -4.29
CA PRO A 132 -2.33 6.52 -5.54
C PRO A 132 -3.73 7.03 -5.94
N VAL A 133 -4.12 8.18 -5.39
CA VAL A 133 -4.82 9.23 -6.15
C VAL A 133 -5.78 8.75 -7.24
N SER A 134 -5.29 8.96 -8.46
CA SER A 134 -5.97 8.71 -9.72
C SER A 134 -5.91 7.26 -10.23
N GLU A 135 -5.31 6.32 -9.49
CA GLU A 135 -5.24 4.90 -9.86
C GLU A 135 -6.14 4.00 -9.01
N ASP A 136 -6.56 4.46 -7.83
CA ASP A 136 -7.46 3.74 -6.93
C ASP A 136 -8.90 4.29 -7.06
N ASP A 137 -9.82 3.48 -7.62
CA ASP A 137 -11.23 3.86 -7.83
C ASP A 137 -11.94 4.34 -6.56
N GLY A 138 -11.60 3.80 -5.38
CA GLY A 138 -12.16 4.24 -4.12
C GLY A 138 -11.59 5.59 -3.67
N MET A 139 -10.31 5.85 -3.93
CA MET A 139 -9.68 7.15 -3.63
C MET A 139 -10.17 8.25 -4.58
N ILE A 140 -10.39 7.93 -5.86
CA ILE A 140 -11.01 8.86 -6.82
C ILE A 140 -12.37 9.30 -6.29
N LYS A 141 -13.23 8.35 -5.88
CA LYS A 141 -14.56 8.67 -5.32
C LYS A 141 -14.47 9.50 -4.04
N ALA A 142 -13.52 9.19 -3.18
CA ALA A 142 -13.28 9.93 -1.95
C ALA A 142 -12.81 11.38 -2.22
N ALA A 143 -11.99 11.58 -3.25
CA ALA A 143 -11.59 12.91 -3.68
C ALA A 143 -12.77 13.68 -4.32
N GLU A 144 -13.56 13.02 -5.18
CA GLU A 144 -14.75 13.61 -5.83
C GLU A 144 -15.83 14.03 -4.82
N CYS A 145 -16.04 13.25 -3.76
CA CYS A 145 -16.99 13.61 -2.70
C CYS A 145 -16.39 14.53 -1.62
N GLY A 146 -15.10 14.87 -1.73
CA GLY A 146 -14.39 15.81 -0.85
C GLY A 146 -13.99 15.24 0.50
N SER A 147 -14.09 13.93 0.73
CA SER A 147 -13.63 13.29 1.98
C SER A 147 -12.10 13.11 2.01
N LEU A 148 -11.46 13.00 0.84
CA LEU A 148 -10.01 12.89 0.69
C LEU A 148 -9.41 14.21 0.20
N THR A 149 -8.87 15.01 1.13
CA THR A 149 -8.17 16.27 0.84
C THR A 149 -6.66 16.07 0.80
N LEU A 150 -5.92 17.09 0.32
CA LEU A 150 -4.46 17.04 0.25
C LEU A 150 -3.82 16.94 1.64
N GLU A 151 -4.32 17.70 2.61
CA GLU A 151 -3.86 17.66 4.01
C GLU A 151 -4.19 16.31 4.65
N LYS A 152 -5.28 15.67 4.22
CA LYS A 152 -5.62 14.32 4.67
C LYS A 152 -4.67 13.27 4.10
N LEU A 153 -4.29 13.42 2.83
CA LEU A 153 -3.28 12.57 2.19
C LEU A 153 -1.93 12.74 2.86
N GLU A 154 -1.48 13.97 3.11
CA GLU A 154 -0.28 14.29 3.90
C GLU A 154 -0.33 13.61 5.29
N ALA A 155 -1.47 13.69 6.00
CA ALA A 155 -1.62 12.97 7.26
C ALA A 155 -1.58 11.44 7.11
N MET A 156 -1.95 10.90 5.95
CA MET A 156 -1.86 9.47 5.64
C MET A 156 -0.43 9.04 5.28
N THR A 157 0.39 9.92 4.70
CA THR A 157 1.81 9.66 4.39
C THR A 157 2.64 9.49 5.65
N ALA A 158 2.27 10.15 6.75
CA ALA A 158 2.92 9.94 8.06
C ALA A 158 2.90 8.49 8.56
N VAL A 159 2.00 7.64 8.04
CA VAL A 159 1.92 6.21 8.37
C VAL A 159 2.07 5.31 7.13
N CYS A 160 2.34 5.90 5.97
CA CYS A 160 2.50 5.21 4.69
C CYS A 160 3.76 5.71 3.96
N SER A 161 4.66 4.79 3.66
CA SER A 161 6.01 5.11 3.17
C SER A 161 6.11 5.56 1.70
N VAL A 162 4.98 5.77 1.01
CA VAL A 162 4.96 6.11 -0.44
C VAL A 162 5.01 7.62 -0.69
N GLY A 163 4.49 8.42 0.25
CA GLY A 163 4.28 9.86 0.04
C GLY A 163 3.01 10.18 -0.76
N ILE A 164 2.86 11.46 -1.14
CA ILE A 164 1.77 11.92 -2.01
C ILE A 164 2.06 11.47 -3.44
N ASP A 165 1.24 10.55 -3.94
CA ASP A 165 1.42 9.93 -5.25
C ASP A 165 0.14 10.00 -6.11
N MET A 166 0.33 10.12 -7.42
CA MET A 166 -0.73 10.14 -8.44
C MET A 166 -1.86 11.15 -8.15
N VAL A 167 -1.54 12.26 -7.46
CA VAL A 167 -2.44 13.38 -7.19
C VAL A 167 -2.41 14.40 -8.33
N VAL A 168 -3.59 14.81 -8.78
CA VAL A 168 -3.75 15.85 -9.81
C VAL A 168 -3.84 17.22 -9.13
N ILE A 169 -3.02 18.17 -9.59
CA ILE A 169 -3.05 19.57 -9.18
C ILE A 169 -3.36 20.49 -10.38
N PRO A 170 -3.87 21.71 -10.17
CA PRO A 170 -4.09 22.66 -11.26
C PRO A 170 -2.82 22.94 -12.07
N GLY A 171 -2.95 23.01 -13.40
CA GLY A 171 -1.80 23.21 -14.31
C GLY A 171 -1.13 24.59 -14.20
N ASP A 172 -1.77 25.55 -13.55
CA ASP A 172 -1.26 26.88 -13.22
C ASP A 172 -0.66 26.97 -11.81
N THR A 173 -0.51 25.85 -11.10
CA THR A 173 0.16 25.79 -9.80
C THR A 173 1.62 26.20 -9.94
N THR A 174 2.04 27.18 -9.15
CA THR A 174 3.40 27.73 -9.19
C THR A 174 4.45 26.73 -8.68
N ALA A 175 5.68 26.83 -9.18
CA ALA A 175 6.78 25.97 -8.76
C ALA A 175 7.07 26.05 -7.26
N GLU A 176 6.87 27.21 -6.64
CA GLU A 176 7.06 27.44 -5.21
C GLU A 176 6.09 26.61 -4.36
N VAL A 177 4.82 26.51 -4.79
CA VAL A 177 3.79 25.69 -4.12
C VAL A 177 4.12 24.20 -4.25
N ILE A 178 4.52 23.74 -5.44
CA ILE A 178 4.93 22.35 -5.65
C ILE A 178 6.17 22.02 -4.79
N SER A 179 7.12 22.95 -4.72
CA SER A 179 8.31 22.80 -3.88
C SER A 179 7.96 22.75 -2.39
N GLY A 180 6.99 23.55 -1.95
CA GLY A 180 6.46 23.49 -0.59
C GLY A 180 5.85 22.13 -0.27
N LEU A 181 4.99 21.61 -1.15
CA LEU A 181 4.38 20.29 -0.98
C LEU A 181 5.43 19.17 -0.89
N ILE A 182 6.45 19.21 -1.74
CA ILE A 182 7.57 18.25 -1.69
C ILE A 182 8.36 18.41 -0.39
N ALA A 183 8.57 19.64 0.09
CA ALA A 183 9.29 19.90 1.32
C ALA A 183 8.53 19.40 2.57
N ASP A 184 7.21 19.56 2.60
CA ASP A 184 6.36 19.04 3.68
C ASP A 184 6.41 17.50 3.71
N GLU A 185 6.24 16.85 2.56
CA GLU A 185 6.36 15.39 2.46
C GLU A 185 7.75 14.87 2.82
N ALA A 186 8.81 15.57 2.38
CA ALA A 186 10.16 15.24 2.78
C ALA A 186 10.36 15.38 4.30
N ALA A 187 9.75 16.39 4.93
CA ALA A 187 9.83 16.59 6.38
C ALA A 187 9.13 15.49 7.18
N ILE A 188 8.07 14.89 6.64
CA ILE A 188 7.40 13.73 7.25
C ILE A 188 8.28 12.46 7.17
N GLY A 189 9.00 12.28 6.06
CA GLY A 189 9.81 11.09 5.81
C GLY A 189 11.21 11.07 6.41
N MET A 190 11.77 12.24 6.78
CA MET A 190 13.10 12.39 7.40
C MET A 190 13.14 11.94 8.86
#